data_AF-A0A7Y3ICQ3-F1
#
_entry.id   AF-A0A7Y3ICQ3-F1
#
_cell.length_a   1.000
_cell.length_b   1.000
_cell.length_c   1.000
_cell.angle_alpha   90.00
_cell.angle_beta   90.00
_cell.angle_gamma   90.00
#
_symmetry.space_group_name_H-M   'P 1'
#
loop_
_entity.id
_entity.type
_entity.pdbx_description
1 polymer ?
#
loop_
_entity_poly.entity_id
_entity_poly.type
_entity_poly.pdbx_seq_one_letter_code
_entity_poly.pdbx_strand_id
1 'polypeptide(L)'
;MSTFSTSVPANGTVTLLFTDIEASTRLLHAVGDAYRDILALHHRLLREAIAAHDGWEVDTAGDGFFVSFRTARNAVEAARAAQRAFHHQPWPAGAKVRVRMGIHTGEPTRTESSYVGMDVHLAARVCGAAHGGQVLVSGTTRRLLGHDLPGDVDLQDLGSHRLKDIAEPEQLFQLLIQGLPQDFPPVRAEAGRIDNLPVPDQPLIGREKEVEAIGTVLREPGTRIVTLTGPGGTGKTRLALAVGSNVGPSFEDGVCFAPLASIGDPALVIETVAKQLGVPENPGRPAMEVIREGLENRRVLLVLDNFEHVAEAAPQVGDLVRLCPRLAILVTSRVVLRLAGEREFPVPPLPLPGNGTRPGPRRGTGTNGPSNGQSRGVLDIDQLLSHASVALFVDRARSVRPGFTLSDENAAAVSEICRRVDGLPLALELAAARIKLLTPSELLRRMDRRLDFLTGGSRDAPERHRALRQTIAFSHDLLSPDEQVYFRRMAVFMGGATLDAVERVCRGTAPEEGEPVPLDALDAVANLVDHSLLGRSEGPGGQSRFEMLETIREYGLECLAAEGEEAEVGRAHA
;
A
#
# COMPACT_ATOMS: atom_id res chain seq x y z
N MET A 1 -4.99 -5.20 -64.16
CA MET A 1 -3.65 -4.81 -63.71
C MET A 1 -3.59 -3.29 -63.70
N SER A 2 -4.00 -2.68 -62.59
CA SER A 2 -3.85 -1.23 -62.38
C SER A 2 -2.54 -0.99 -61.65
N THR A 3 -1.72 -0.15 -62.25
CA THR A 3 -0.43 0.32 -61.76
C THR A 3 -0.60 1.09 -60.45
N PHE A 4 -0.15 0.53 -59.33
CA PHE A 4 0.03 1.27 -58.08
C PHE A 4 1.11 2.34 -58.29
N SER A 5 0.80 3.58 -57.93
CA SER A 5 1.80 4.65 -57.83
C SER A 5 2.83 4.24 -56.76
N THR A 6 4.11 4.23 -57.12
CA THR A 6 5.22 3.72 -56.30
C THR A 6 5.75 4.71 -55.25
N SER A 7 5.04 5.81 -54.97
CA SER A 7 5.50 6.83 -54.02
C SER A 7 4.47 7.13 -52.94
N VAL A 8 4.91 7.07 -51.68
CA VAL A 8 4.17 7.49 -50.47
C VAL A 8 3.54 8.88 -50.67
N PRO A 9 2.30 9.15 -50.19
CA PRO A 9 1.67 10.47 -50.28
C PRO A 9 2.56 11.61 -49.73
N ALA A 10 2.38 12.84 -50.24
CA ALA A 10 3.20 14.00 -49.93
C ALA A 10 3.26 14.35 -48.42
N ASN A 11 4.31 15.06 -48.00
CA ASN A 11 4.53 15.52 -46.61
C ASN A 11 3.32 16.29 -46.06
N GLY A 12 3.00 16.09 -44.79
CA GLY A 12 1.94 16.80 -44.07
C GLY A 12 1.18 15.90 -43.09
N THR A 13 0.00 16.37 -42.67
CA THR A 13 -0.91 15.62 -41.81
C THR A 13 -1.41 14.36 -42.54
N VAL A 14 -1.13 13.17 -41.98
CA VAL A 14 -1.59 11.88 -42.50
C VAL A 14 -2.29 11.08 -41.41
N THR A 15 -3.26 10.26 -41.79
CA THR A 15 -3.92 9.34 -40.85
C THR A 15 -3.34 7.93 -41.03
N LEU A 16 -2.83 7.38 -39.94
CA LEU A 16 -2.21 6.06 -39.87
C LEU A 16 -3.22 5.08 -39.26
N LEU A 17 -3.34 3.91 -39.86
CA LEU A 17 -4.10 2.76 -39.36
C LEU A 17 -3.13 1.60 -39.14
N PHE A 18 -3.11 1.09 -37.91
CA PHE A 18 -2.47 -0.18 -37.58
C PHE A 18 -3.53 -1.22 -37.27
N THR A 19 -3.29 -2.45 -37.71
CA THR A 19 -4.19 -3.59 -37.41
C THR A 19 -3.38 -4.84 -37.16
N ASP A 20 -3.85 -5.73 -36.28
CA ASP A 20 -3.37 -7.11 -36.18
C ASP A 20 -4.49 -8.06 -35.70
N ILE A 21 -4.29 -9.37 -35.81
CA ILE A 21 -5.21 -10.39 -35.30
C ILE A 21 -4.92 -10.59 -33.81
N GLU A 22 -5.95 -10.45 -32.98
CA GLU A 22 -5.82 -10.71 -31.55
C GLU A 22 -5.39 -12.17 -31.29
N ALA A 23 -4.30 -12.33 -30.53
CA ALA A 23 -3.76 -13.63 -30.16
C ALA A 23 -3.47 -14.56 -31.37
N SER A 24 -2.95 -13.99 -32.46
CA SER A 24 -2.64 -14.70 -33.71
C SER A 24 -1.82 -15.98 -33.52
N THR A 25 -0.87 -16.01 -32.58
CA THR A 25 -0.11 -17.22 -32.23
C THR A 25 -0.98 -18.34 -31.65
N ARG A 26 -1.94 -18.02 -30.77
CA ARG A 26 -2.88 -19.02 -30.24
C ARG A 26 -3.81 -19.52 -31.34
N LEU A 27 -4.25 -18.63 -32.22
CA LEU A 27 -5.06 -18.99 -33.37
C LEU A 27 -4.30 -19.98 -34.29
N LEU A 28 -3.03 -19.68 -34.60
CA LEU A 28 -2.15 -20.58 -35.36
C LEU A 28 -2.05 -21.97 -34.73
N HIS A 29 -1.84 -22.05 -33.41
CA HIS A 29 -1.81 -23.34 -32.71
C HIS A 29 -3.14 -24.09 -32.76
N ALA A 30 -4.26 -23.38 -32.69
CA ALA A 30 -5.59 -23.99 -32.68
C ALA A 30 -6.02 -24.55 -34.04
N VAL A 31 -5.66 -23.86 -35.13
CA VAL A 31 -6.13 -24.20 -36.49
C VAL A 31 -5.07 -24.89 -37.35
N GLY A 32 -3.80 -24.90 -36.92
CA GLY A 32 -2.70 -25.58 -37.59
C GLY A 32 -2.53 -25.11 -39.03
N ASP A 33 -2.49 -26.07 -39.97
CA ASP A 33 -2.25 -25.81 -41.39
C ASP A 33 -3.30 -24.88 -42.04
N ALA A 34 -4.52 -24.83 -41.51
CA ALA A 34 -5.59 -23.94 -41.99
C ALA A 34 -5.29 -22.45 -41.74
N TYR A 35 -4.29 -22.13 -40.92
CA TYR A 35 -3.91 -20.74 -40.63
C TYR A 35 -3.44 -20.01 -41.89
N ARG A 36 -2.80 -20.71 -42.83
CA ARG A 36 -2.36 -20.13 -44.10
C ARG A 36 -3.53 -19.54 -44.89
N ASP A 37 -4.63 -20.29 -44.97
CA ASP A 37 -5.83 -19.89 -45.72
C ASP A 37 -6.58 -18.77 -44.99
N ILE A 38 -6.62 -18.83 -43.65
CA ILE A 38 -7.14 -17.74 -42.81
C ILE A 38 -6.36 -16.45 -43.05
N LEU A 39 -5.03 -16.50 -43.02
CA LEU A 39 -4.17 -15.33 -43.21
C LEU A 39 -4.33 -14.75 -44.63
N ALA A 40 -4.39 -15.60 -45.65
CA ALA A 40 -4.60 -15.16 -47.03
C ALA A 40 -5.98 -14.49 -47.24
N LEU A 41 -7.02 -15.00 -46.59
CA LEU A 41 -8.36 -14.41 -46.62
C LEU A 41 -8.40 -13.09 -45.84
N HIS A 42 -7.77 -13.03 -44.66
CA HIS A 42 -7.61 -11.82 -43.86
C HIS A 42 -6.94 -10.70 -44.67
N HIS A 43 -5.80 -11.00 -45.31
CA HIS A 43 -5.09 -10.04 -46.16
C HIS A 43 -5.95 -9.52 -47.31
N ARG A 44 -6.73 -10.42 -47.95
CA ARG A 44 -7.58 -10.05 -49.09
C ARG A 44 -8.67 -9.06 -48.67
N LEU A 45 -9.44 -9.39 -47.63
CA LEU A 45 -10.54 -8.55 -47.15
C LEU A 45 -10.02 -7.18 -46.68
N LEU A 46 -8.87 -7.16 -46.00
CA LEU A 46 -8.29 -5.91 -45.53
C LEU A 46 -7.80 -5.04 -46.70
N ARG A 47 -7.13 -5.63 -47.69
CA ARG A 47 -6.68 -4.90 -48.90
C ARG A 47 -7.84 -4.37 -49.74
N GLU A 48 -8.94 -5.12 -49.84
CA GLU A 48 -10.17 -4.67 -50.50
C GLU A 48 -10.75 -3.43 -49.80
N ALA A 49 -10.85 -3.45 -48.46
CA ALA A 49 -11.32 -2.32 -47.68
C ALA A 49 -10.38 -1.10 -47.78
N ILE A 50 -9.07 -1.31 -47.71
CA ILE A 50 -8.05 -0.25 -47.85
C ILE A 50 -8.16 0.41 -49.23
N ALA A 51 -8.22 -0.39 -50.31
CA ALA A 51 -8.27 0.10 -51.67
C ALA A 51 -9.58 0.85 -51.99
N ALA A 52 -10.71 0.40 -51.43
CA ALA A 52 -12.01 1.06 -51.63
C ALA A 52 -12.09 2.47 -51.03
N HIS A 53 -11.18 2.82 -50.12
CA HIS A 53 -11.18 4.09 -49.39
C HIS A 53 -9.85 4.85 -49.55
N ASP A 54 -9.17 4.67 -50.68
CA ASP A 54 -7.94 5.38 -51.05
C ASP A 54 -6.81 5.27 -50.01
N GLY A 55 -6.70 4.12 -49.34
CA GLY A 55 -5.61 3.83 -48.42
C GLY A 55 -4.36 3.32 -49.13
N TRP A 56 -3.21 3.63 -48.56
CA TRP A 56 -1.90 3.18 -49.03
C TRP A 56 -1.26 2.24 -48.00
N GLU A 57 -1.10 0.96 -48.37
CA GLU A 57 -0.39 -0.04 -47.57
C GLU A 57 1.10 0.34 -47.50
N VAL A 58 1.57 0.68 -46.31
CA VAL A 58 2.95 1.09 -46.04
C VAL A 58 3.83 -0.15 -45.82
N ASP A 59 3.37 -1.05 -44.95
CA ASP A 59 4.07 -2.27 -44.58
C ASP A 59 3.06 -3.34 -44.12
N THR A 60 3.43 -4.61 -44.30
CA THR A 60 2.64 -5.77 -43.89
C THR A 60 3.58 -6.84 -43.34
N ALA A 61 3.40 -7.19 -42.06
CA ALA A 61 4.23 -8.16 -41.36
C ALA A 61 3.37 -9.21 -40.66
N GLY A 62 3.35 -10.44 -41.20
CA GLY A 62 2.49 -11.51 -40.69
C GLY A 62 1.01 -11.16 -40.85
N ASP A 63 0.29 -11.06 -39.75
CA ASP A 63 -1.09 -10.58 -39.69
C ASP A 63 -1.22 -9.06 -39.47
N GLY A 64 -0.11 -8.38 -39.20
CA GLY A 64 -0.07 -6.94 -38.97
C GLY A 64 -0.06 -6.12 -40.25
N PHE A 65 -0.86 -5.05 -40.31
CA PHE A 65 -0.83 -4.06 -41.38
C PHE A 65 -0.52 -2.68 -40.83
N PHE A 66 0.31 -1.95 -41.55
CA PHE A 66 0.53 -0.52 -41.39
C PHE A 66 0.07 0.19 -42.66
N VAL A 67 -0.95 1.05 -42.53
CA VAL A 67 -1.62 1.71 -43.65
C VAL A 67 -1.68 3.21 -43.38
N SER A 68 -1.60 4.01 -44.44
CA SER A 68 -1.79 5.46 -44.36
C SER A 68 -2.94 5.92 -45.25
N PHE A 69 -3.60 6.99 -44.83
CA PHE A 69 -4.70 7.64 -45.52
C PHE A 69 -4.50 9.15 -45.53
N ARG A 70 -5.01 9.80 -46.57
CA ARG A 70 -4.97 11.27 -46.68
C ARG A 70 -5.90 11.97 -45.71
N THR A 71 -6.94 11.30 -45.22
CA THR A 71 -7.96 11.88 -44.34
C THR A 71 -8.34 10.90 -43.24
N ALA A 72 -8.77 11.43 -42.08
CA ALA A 72 -9.28 10.63 -40.98
C ALA A 72 -10.55 9.85 -41.36
N ARG A 73 -11.41 10.47 -42.18
CA ARG A 73 -12.65 9.87 -42.69
C ARG A 73 -12.40 8.59 -43.47
N ASN A 74 -11.42 8.60 -44.39
CA ASN A 74 -11.09 7.44 -45.20
C ASN A 74 -10.56 6.28 -44.35
N ALA A 75 -9.73 6.56 -43.34
CA ALA A 75 -9.25 5.54 -42.41
C ALA A 75 -10.39 4.90 -41.61
N VAL A 76 -11.35 5.71 -41.15
CA VAL A 76 -12.54 5.25 -40.42
C VAL A 76 -13.45 4.40 -41.32
N GLU A 77 -13.70 4.83 -42.56
CA GLU A 77 -14.50 4.08 -43.53
C GLU A 77 -13.84 2.72 -43.87
N ALA A 78 -12.52 2.71 -44.07
CA ALA A 78 -11.75 1.48 -44.29
C ALA A 78 -11.83 0.53 -43.10
N ALA A 79 -11.63 1.04 -41.88
CA ALA A 79 -11.75 0.24 -40.66
C ALA A 79 -13.18 -0.31 -40.48
N ARG A 80 -14.20 0.50 -40.76
CA ARG A 80 -15.61 0.08 -40.74
C ARG A 80 -15.87 -1.05 -41.73
N ALA A 81 -15.46 -0.88 -42.98
CA ALA A 81 -15.66 -1.87 -44.04
C ALA A 81 -14.95 -3.18 -43.71
N ALA A 82 -13.69 -3.10 -43.24
CA ALA A 82 -12.91 -4.27 -42.85
C ALA A 82 -13.53 -5.02 -41.66
N GLN A 83 -13.93 -4.33 -40.57
CA GLN A 83 -14.55 -4.98 -39.42
C GLN A 83 -15.87 -5.67 -39.78
N ARG A 84 -16.70 -5.05 -40.65
CA ARG A 84 -17.93 -5.68 -41.15
C ARG A 84 -17.63 -6.91 -42.00
N ALA A 85 -16.63 -6.83 -42.88
CA ALA A 85 -16.22 -7.96 -43.68
C ALA A 85 -15.74 -9.13 -42.80
N PHE A 86 -14.89 -8.86 -41.80
CA PHE A 86 -14.40 -9.90 -40.88
C PHE A 86 -15.52 -10.54 -40.04
N HIS A 87 -16.49 -9.73 -39.59
CA HIS A 87 -17.60 -10.22 -38.78
C HIS A 87 -18.54 -11.16 -39.55
N HIS A 88 -18.81 -10.85 -40.82
CA HIS A 88 -19.70 -11.67 -41.66
C HIS A 88 -18.98 -12.79 -42.42
N GLN A 89 -17.64 -12.81 -42.42
CA GLN A 89 -16.87 -13.80 -43.14
C GLN A 89 -16.95 -15.18 -42.45
N PRO A 90 -17.39 -16.24 -43.15
CA PRO A 90 -17.15 -17.60 -42.70
C PRO A 90 -15.66 -17.92 -42.83
N TRP A 91 -15.00 -18.14 -41.71
CA TRP A 91 -13.57 -18.45 -41.68
C TRP A 91 -13.30 -19.96 -41.80
N PRO A 92 -12.19 -20.35 -42.47
CA PRO A 92 -11.76 -21.74 -42.52
C PRO A 92 -11.68 -22.38 -41.12
N ALA A 93 -11.95 -23.69 -41.06
CA ALA A 93 -11.98 -24.48 -39.82
C ALA A 93 -12.95 -23.96 -38.73
N GLY A 94 -13.93 -23.11 -39.08
CA GLY A 94 -14.84 -22.51 -38.11
C GLY A 94 -14.16 -21.54 -37.15
N ALA A 95 -12.98 -21.03 -37.53
CA ALA A 95 -12.21 -20.11 -36.72
C ALA A 95 -12.98 -18.82 -36.43
N LYS A 96 -12.66 -18.17 -35.31
CA LYS A 96 -13.14 -16.82 -34.99
C LYS A 96 -11.95 -15.86 -35.07
N VAL A 97 -11.83 -15.17 -36.18
CA VAL A 97 -10.78 -14.16 -36.37
C VAL A 97 -11.30 -12.83 -35.86
N ARG A 98 -10.61 -12.27 -34.87
CA ARG A 98 -10.93 -10.96 -34.29
C ARG A 98 -9.75 -10.02 -34.52
N VAL A 99 -9.96 -9.02 -35.35
CA VAL A 99 -8.92 -8.05 -35.72
C VAL A 99 -9.09 -6.81 -34.87
N ARG A 100 -8.02 -6.34 -34.24
CA ARG A 100 -8.01 -5.08 -33.52
C ARG A 100 -7.37 -4.00 -34.39
N MET A 101 -7.82 -2.76 -34.22
CA MET A 101 -7.37 -1.65 -35.05
C MET A 101 -7.15 -0.38 -34.23
N GLY A 102 -6.15 0.41 -34.62
CA GLY A 102 -5.88 1.72 -34.04
C GLY A 102 -5.66 2.77 -35.12
N ILE A 103 -6.32 3.92 -34.98
CA ILE A 103 -6.26 5.04 -35.91
C ILE A 103 -5.70 6.27 -35.20
N HIS A 104 -4.65 6.85 -35.78
CA HIS A 104 -4.06 8.09 -35.30
C HIS A 104 -3.71 9.03 -36.45
N THR A 105 -3.85 10.32 -36.24
CA THR A 105 -3.55 11.35 -37.23
C THR A 105 -2.47 12.26 -36.68
N GLY A 106 -1.39 12.41 -37.44
CA GLY A 106 -0.21 13.17 -37.05
C GLY A 106 0.61 13.61 -38.26
N GLU A 107 1.85 14.03 -38.02
CA GLU A 107 2.77 14.53 -39.04
C GLU A 107 4.10 13.75 -39.02
N PRO A 108 4.06 12.42 -39.27
CA PRO A 108 5.26 11.61 -39.29
C PRO A 108 6.22 12.03 -40.41
N THR A 109 7.51 11.83 -40.17
CA THR A 109 8.55 12.08 -41.17
C THR A 109 8.52 10.99 -42.22
N ARG A 110 8.35 11.37 -43.48
CA ARG A 110 8.37 10.46 -44.62
C ARG A 110 9.80 9.98 -44.94
N THR A 111 9.93 8.70 -45.28
CA THR A 111 11.12 8.11 -45.92
C THR A 111 10.80 7.66 -47.35
N GLU A 112 11.77 7.06 -48.06
CA GLU A 112 11.56 6.61 -49.45
C GLU A 112 10.40 5.62 -49.60
N SER A 113 10.20 4.75 -48.60
CA SER A 113 9.21 3.66 -48.63
C SER A 113 8.32 3.57 -47.39
N SER A 114 8.44 4.49 -46.41
CA SER A 114 7.72 4.38 -45.14
C SER A 114 7.54 5.73 -44.43
N TYR A 115 7.06 5.68 -43.19
CA TYR A 115 6.97 6.79 -42.25
C TYR A 115 7.75 6.44 -40.99
N VAL A 116 8.41 7.43 -40.40
CA VAL A 116 9.12 7.32 -39.11
C VAL A 116 8.77 8.50 -38.22
N GLY A 117 8.86 8.30 -36.91
CA GLY A 117 8.57 9.33 -35.92
C GLY A 117 7.53 8.91 -34.90
N MET A 118 7.29 9.77 -33.92
CA MET A 118 6.46 9.45 -32.77
C MET A 118 5.01 9.11 -33.14
N ASP A 119 4.45 9.74 -34.16
CA ASP A 119 3.06 9.46 -34.60
C ASP A 119 2.89 8.03 -35.11
N VAL A 120 3.93 7.43 -35.68
CA VAL A 120 3.90 6.02 -36.13
C VAL A 120 3.86 5.10 -34.90
N HIS A 121 4.68 5.38 -33.89
CA HIS A 121 4.67 4.63 -32.65
C HIS A 121 3.35 4.79 -31.90
N LEU A 122 2.82 6.02 -31.82
CA LEU A 122 1.54 6.31 -31.19
C LEU A 122 0.39 5.54 -31.87
N ALA A 123 0.31 5.57 -33.20
CA ALA A 123 -0.68 4.81 -33.96
C ALA A 123 -0.62 3.30 -33.67
N ALA A 124 0.59 2.73 -33.64
CA ALA A 124 0.79 1.33 -33.29
C ALA A 124 0.37 1.03 -31.84
N ARG A 125 0.60 1.96 -30.90
CA ARG A 125 0.21 1.81 -29.49
C ARG A 125 -1.30 1.95 -29.27
N VAL A 126 -1.97 2.83 -30.02
CA VAL A 126 -3.44 2.91 -30.04
C VAL A 126 -4.04 1.58 -30.51
N CYS A 127 -3.46 0.95 -31.54
CA CYS A 127 -3.88 -0.39 -31.97
C CYS A 127 -3.59 -1.45 -30.89
N GLY A 128 -2.42 -1.38 -30.26
CA GLY A 128 -2.03 -2.31 -29.18
C GLY A 128 -2.96 -2.26 -27.97
N ALA A 129 -3.58 -1.11 -27.69
CA ALA A 129 -4.55 -0.93 -26.61
C ALA A 129 -5.94 -1.50 -26.91
N ALA A 130 -6.25 -1.80 -28.17
CA ALA A 130 -7.54 -2.33 -28.59
C ALA A 130 -7.66 -3.85 -28.31
N HIS A 131 -8.90 -4.32 -28.15
CA HIS A 131 -9.27 -5.75 -28.12
C HIS A 131 -9.69 -6.23 -29.51
N GLY A 132 -9.67 -7.55 -29.73
CA GLY A 132 -10.08 -8.13 -31.01
C GLY A 132 -11.52 -7.74 -31.40
N GLY A 133 -11.69 -7.14 -32.57
CA GLY A 133 -12.96 -6.59 -33.08
C GLY A 133 -13.19 -5.11 -32.74
N GLN A 134 -12.32 -4.51 -31.92
CA GLN A 134 -12.40 -3.11 -31.50
C GLN A 134 -11.58 -2.21 -32.44
N VAL A 135 -12.07 -1.00 -32.68
CA VAL A 135 -11.35 0.07 -33.38
C VAL A 135 -11.20 1.25 -32.43
N LEU A 136 -9.96 1.61 -32.11
CA LEU A 136 -9.65 2.77 -31.27
C LEU A 136 -9.14 3.94 -32.12
N VAL A 137 -9.49 5.14 -31.70
CA VAL A 137 -9.19 6.40 -32.38
C VAL A 137 -8.55 7.38 -31.39
N SER A 138 -7.43 7.98 -31.79
CA SER A 138 -6.74 9.01 -30.99
C SER A 138 -7.52 10.32 -30.90
N GLY A 139 -7.19 11.17 -29.93
CA GLY A 139 -7.85 12.46 -29.73
C GLY A 139 -7.66 13.42 -30.90
N THR A 140 -6.48 13.37 -31.54
CA THR A 140 -6.20 14.18 -32.74
C THR A 140 -7.07 13.74 -33.92
N THR A 141 -7.22 12.44 -34.16
CA THR A 141 -8.10 11.94 -35.20
C THR A 141 -9.57 12.29 -34.93
N ARG A 142 -10.03 12.15 -33.68
CA ARG A 142 -11.40 12.55 -33.27
C ARG A 142 -11.68 14.02 -33.59
N ARG A 143 -10.72 14.92 -33.31
CA ARG A 143 -10.86 16.36 -33.59
C ARG A 143 -10.99 16.62 -35.09
N LEU A 144 -10.22 15.93 -35.92
CA LEU A 144 -10.24 16.10 -37.38
C LEU A 144 -11.49 15.50 -38.04
N LEU A 145 -12.11 14.48 -37.45
CA LEU A 145 -13.40 13.94 -37.91
C LEU A 145 -14.55 14.94 -37.65
N GLY A 146 -14.45 15.80 -36.63
CA GLY A 146 -15.49 16.79 -36.31
C GLY A 146 -16.86 16.14 -36.08
N HIS A 147 -17.86 16.57 -36.85
CA HIS A 147 -19.20 15.95 -36.92
C HIS A 147 -19.41 15.13 -38.21
N ASP A 148 -18.39 14.99 -39.05
CA ASP A 148 -18.46 14.30 -40.34
C ASP A 148 -18.11 12.81 -40.18
N LEU A 149 -18.95 12.11 -39.43
CA LEU A 149 -18.91 10.65 -39.31
C LEU A 149 -19.83 10.00 -40.36
N PRO A 150 -19.50 8.78 -40.83
CA PRO A 150 -20.43 7.99 -41.62
C PRO A 150 -21.73 7.75 -40.83
N GLY A 151 -22.89 7.73 -41.50
CA GLY A 151 -24.20 7.72 -40.82
C GLY A 151 -24.49 6.50 -39.92
N ASP A 152 -23.72 5.43 -40.06
CA ASP A 152 -23.82 4.20 -39.26
C ASP A 152 -22.67 4.03 -38.24
N VAL A 153 -21.96 5.13 -37.96
CA VAL A 153 -20.78 5.17 -37.10
C VAL A 153 -20.91 6.30 -36.07
N ASP A 154 -20.58 5.99 -34.81
CA ASP A 154 -20.45 6.97 -33.74
C ASP A 154 -19.11 6.80 -33.00
N LEU A 155 -18.77 7.72 -32.10
CA LEU A 155 -17.56 7.69 -31.29
C LEU A 155 -17.88 7.82 -29.81
N GLN A 156 -17.53 6.78 -29.04
CA GLN A 156 -17.61 6.79 -27.58
C GLN A 156 -16.29 7.29 -26.99
N ASP A 157 -16.33 8.29 -26.11
CA ASP A 157 -15.17 8.73 -25.35
C ASP A 157 -14.82 7.70 -24.26
N LEU A 158 -13.58 7.24 -24.26
CA LEU A 158 -13.05 6.31 -23.27
C LEU A 158 -12.16 7.01 -22.23
N GLY A 159 -11.94 8.32 -22.36
CA GLY A 159 -11.09 9.13 -21.49
C GLY A 159 -9.62 9.14 -21.89
N SER A 160 -8.79 9.63 -20.97
CA SER A 160 -7.35 9.78 -21.15
C SER A 160 -6.58 8.57 -20.60
N HIS A 161 -5.66 8.03 -21.40
CA HIS A 161 -4.93 6.78 -21.15
C HIS A 161 -3.44 6.93 -21.41
N ARG A 162 -2.58 6.36 -20.55
CA ARG A 162 -1.14 6.26 -20.84
C ARG A 162 -0.87 5.03 -21.69
N LEU A 163 -0.26 5.26 -22.85
CA LEU A 163 0.12 4.21 -23.77
C LEU A 163 1.60 3.87 -23.59
N LYS A 164 1.96 2.60 -23.77
CA LYS A 164 3.32 2.12 -23.55
C LYS A 164 4.36 2.91 -24.36
N ASP A 165 5.40 3.38 -23.67
CA ASP A 165 6.48 4.21 -24.21
C ASP A 165 6.04 5.58 -24.79
N ILE A 166 4.83 6.04 -24.47
CA ILE A 166 4.32 7.38 -24.82
C ILE A 166 4.29 8.25 -23.57
N ALA A 167 5.03 9.36 -23.59
CA ALA A 167 5.24 10.21 -22.41
C ALA A 167 3.95 10.91 -21.93
N GLU A 168 3.13 11.38 -22.87
CA GLU A 168 1.89 12.11 -22.59
C GLU A 168 0.67 11.17 -22.67
N PRO A 169 -0.31 11.31 -21.75
CA PRO A 169 -1.57 10.58 -21.86
C PRO A 169 -2.33 10.93 -23.14
N GLU A 170 -2.81 9.91 -23.85
CA GLU A 170 -3.59 10.04 -25.08
C GLU A 170 -5.09 9.91 -24.77
N GLN A 171 -5.93 10.77 -25.36
CA GLN A 171 -7.38 10.60 -25.27
C GLN A 171 -7.84 9.58 -26.29
N LEU A 172 -8.55 8.54 -25.85
CA LEU A 172 -8.98 7.43 -26.70
C LEU A 172 -10.48 7.43 -26.89
N PHE A 173 -10.90 7.12 -28.11
CA PHE A 173 -12.29 6.96 -28.49
C PHE A 173 -12.50 5.59 -29.12
N GLN A 174 -13.64 4.95 -28.84
CA GLN A 174 -14.06 3.73 -29.54
C GLN A 174 -14.98 4.08 -30.71
N LEU A 175 -14.69 3.49 -31.87
CA LEU A 175 -15.60 3.54 -33.01
C LEU A 175 -16.77 2.59 -32.79
N LEU A 176 -17.97 3.14 -32.66
CA LEU A 176 -19.21 2.37 -32.58
C LEU A 176 -19.73 2.15 -34.00
N ILE A 177 -19.70 0.91 -34.47
CA ILE A 177 -20.21 0.54 -35.79
C ILE A 177 -21.54 -0.18 -35.59
N GLN A 178 -22.61 0.31 -36.23
CA GLN A 178 -23.92 -0.34 -36.14
C GLN A 178 -23.84 -1.79 -36.64
N GLY A 179 -24.39 -2.73 -35.86
CA GLY A 179 -24.43 -4.15 -36.18
C GLY A 179 -23.20 -4.96 -35.77
N LEU A 180 -22.19 -4.33 -35.16
CA LEU A 180 -21.00 -5.01 -34.61
C LEU A 180 -21.00 -4.97 -33.07
N PRO A 181 -20.19 -5.82 -32.40
CA PRO A 181 -20.00 -5.74 -30.95
C PRO A 181 -19.52 -4.34 -30.52
N GLN A 182 -20.12 -3.81 -29.45
CA GLN A 182 -19.81 -2.50 -28.89
C GLN A 182 -19.31 -2.59 -27.44
N ASP A 183 -19.65 -3.67 -26.75
CA ASP A 183 -19.19 -3.92 -25.38
C ASP A 183 -17.83 -4.62 -25.41
N PHE A 184 -16.78 -3.88 -25.06
CA PHE A 184 -15.43 -4.39 -24.89
C PHE A 184 -14.96 -4.16 -23.45
N PRO A 185 -14.01 -4.97 -22.94
CA PRO A 185 -13.35 -4.67 -21.67
C PRO A 185 -12.62 -3.31 -21.74
N PRO A 186 -12.24 -2.74 -20.58
CA PRO A 186 -11.39 -1.55 -20.54
C PRO A 186 -10.17 -1.70 -21.46
N VAL A 187 -9.79 -0.61 -22.14
CA VAL A 187 -8.66 -0.62 -23.09
C VAL A 187 -7.38 -1.08 -22.41
N ARG A 188 -6.54 -1.78 -23.18
CA ARG A 188 -5.21 -2.25 -22.75
C ARG A 188 -4.20 -1.11 -22.79
N ALA A 189 -4.47 -0.06 -22.03
CA ALA A 189 -3.48 0.97 -21.71
C ALA A 189 -2.45 0.40 -20.72
N GLU A 190 -1.31 1.07 -20.54
CA GLU A 190 -0.52 0.79 -19.33
C GLU A 190 -1.44 1.10 -18.15
N ALA A 191 -1.73 0.08 -17.33
CA ALA A 191 -2.28 0.31 -16.01
C ALA A 191 -1.30 1.27 -15.34
N GLY A 192 -1.73 2.51 -15.12
CA GLY A 192 -0.85 3.56 -14.60
C GLY A 192 -0.09 3.06 -13.37
N ARG A 193 1.07 3.66 -13.14
CA ARG A 193 1.81 3.44 -11.89
C ARG A 193 0.84 3.61 -10.71
N ILE A 194 0.78 2.62 -9.83
CA ILE A 194 -0.08 2.68 -8.65
C ILE A 194 0.56 3.65 -7.66
N ASP A 195 -0.08 4.78 -7.44
CA ASP A 195 0.45 5.83 -6.57
C ASP A 195 -0.69 6.45 -5.76
N ASN A 196 -1.29 5.63 -4.88
CA ASN A 196 -2.34 6.05 -3.97
C ASN A 196 -1.84 6.15 -2.52
N LEU A 197 -0.52 6.19 -2.31
CA LEU A 197 0.09 6.26 -1.00
C LEU A 197 -0.21 7.64 -0.36
N PRO A 198 -0.91 7.70 0.78
CA PRO A 198 -1.22 8.96 1.44
C PRO A 198 0.05 9.72 1.85
N VAL A 199 0.03 11.05 1.68
CA VAL A 199 1.05 11.95 2.22
C VAL A 199 0.64 12.35 3.64
N PRO A 200 1.41 12.00 4.69
CA PRO A 200 1.07 12.42 6.05
C PRO A 200 1.14 13.94 6.22
N ASP A 201 0.16 14.55 6.90
CA ASP A 201 0.13 15.99 7.23
C ASP A 201 1.28 16.44 8.15
N GLN A 202 1.94 15.47 8.77
CA GLN A 202 2.87 15.68 9.88
C GLN A 202 4.12 14.83 9.64
N PRO A 203 5.33 15.39 9.81
CA PRO A 203 6.57 14.66 9.57
C PRO A 203 6.71 13.49 10.56
N LEU A 204 7.28 12.39 10.09
CA LEU A 204 7.73 11.30 10.93
C LEU A 204 9.05 11.72 11.61
N ILE A 205 9.15 11.54 12.93
CA ILE A 205 10.28 12.00 13.72
C ILE A 205 10.95 10.81 14.42
N GLY A 206 12.27 10.68 14.25
CA GLY A 206 13.11 9.78 15.03
C GLY A 206 12.89 8.31 14.69
N ARG A 207 12.56 8.03 13.42
CA ARG A 207 12.32 6.69 12.87
C ARG A 207 13.12 6.42 11.58
N GLU A 208 14.13 7.24 11.33
CA GLU A 208 14.90 7.21 10.08
C GLU A 208 15.62 5.86 9.93
N LYS A 209 16.12 5.30 11.04
CA LYS A 209 16.77 3.99 11.09
C LYS A 209 15.79 2.85 10.78
N GLU A 210 14.58 2.90 11.34
CA GLU A 210 13.55 1.92 11.07
C GLU A 210 13.10 1.95 9.62
N VAL A 211 12.92 3.13 9.03
CA VAL A 211 12.60 3.29 7.60
C VAL A 211 13.68 2.64 6.73
N GLU A 212 14.95 2.89 7.03
CA GLU A 212 16.08 2.30 6.29
C GLU A 212 16.17 0.78 6.46
N ALA A 213 15.99 0.28 7.70
CA ALA A 213 16.04 -1.14 8.01
C ALA A 213 14.92 -1.91 7.31
N ILE A 214 13.66 -1.45 7.43
CA ILE A 214 12.50 -2.06 6.76
C ILE A 214 12.66 -1.97 5.24
N GLY A 215 13.14 -0.83 4.72
CA GLY A 215 13.37 -0.66 3.30
C GLY A 215 14.43 -1.61 2.75
N THR A 216 15.48 -1.91 3.52
CA THR A 216 16.49 -2.91 3.16
C THR A 216 15.88 -4.30 3.10
N VAL A 217 15.12 -4.68 4.14
CA VAL A 217 14.39 -5.96 4.23
C VAL A 217 13.45 -6.15 3.04
N LEU A 218 12.71 -5.13 2.63
CA LEU A 218 11.78 -5.17 1.48
C LEU A 218 12.48 -5.26 0.12
N ARG A 219 13.76 -4.87 0.03
CA ARG A 219 14.56 -4.97 -1.20
C ARG A 219 15.29 -6.31 -1.33
N GLU A 220 15.38 -7.09 -0.25
CA GLU A 220 16.03 -8.39 -0.27
C GLU A 220 15.28 -9.41 -1.15
N PRO A 221 15.97 -10.12 -2.06
CA PRO A 221 15.37 -11.19 -2.84
C PRO A 221 14.75 -12.26 -1.93
N GLY A 222 13.45 -12.53 -2.10
CA GLY A 222 12.72 -13.57 -1.36
C GLY A 222 11.93 -13.09 -0.14
N THR A 223 12.19 -11.88 0.37
CA THR A 223 11.31 -11.27 1.39
C THR A 223 10.10 -10.66 0.70
N ARG A 224 8.90 -11.17 0.97
CA ARG A 224 7.66 -10.71 0.32
C ARG A 224 6.56 -10.28 1.28
N ILE A 225 6.69 -10.60 2.56
CA ILE A 225 5.75 -10.18 3.60
C ILE A 225 6.56 -9.62 4.75
N VAL A 226 6.32 -8.36 5.09
CA VAL A 226 6.86 -7.71 6.29
C VAL A 226 5.69 -7.21 7.12
N THR A 227 5.63 -7.60 8.39
CA THR A 227 4.56 -7.19 9.30
C THR A 227 5.15 -6.29 10.38
N LEU A 228 4.73 -5.03 10.40
CA LEU A 228 5.01 -4.09 11.48
C LEU A 228 4.09 -4.40 12.65
N THR A 229 4.65 -4.92 13.73
CA THR A 229 3.93 -5.24 14.98
C THR A 229 4.19 -4.17 16.04
N GLY A 230 3.33 -4.09 17.05
CA GLY A 230 3.53 -3.19 18.17
C GLY A 230 2.23 -2.64 18.75
N PRO A 231 2.29 -2.02 19.94
CA PRO A 231 1.12 -1.44 20.60
C PRO A 231 0.39 -0.41 19.72
N GLY A 232 -0.90 -0.18 19.97
CA GLY A 232 -1.58 0.91 19.28
C GLY A 232 -1.02 2.28 19.70
N GLY A 233 -0.97 3.21 18.75
CA GLY A 233 -0.41 4.54 18.97
C GLY A 233 1.12 4.64 18.87
N THR A 234 1.85 3.54 18.57
CA THR A 234 3.31 3.57 18.30
C THR A 234 3.72 4.20 16.97
N GLY A 235 2.74 4.44 16.09
CA GLY A 235 2.94 5.08 14.79
C GLY A 235 3.18 4.11 13.62
N LYS A 236 2.79 2.83 13.73
CA LYS A 236 2.95 1.81 12.66
C LYS A 236 2.47 2.29 11.29
N THR A 237 1.26 2.86 11.20
CA THR A 237 0.70 3.42 9.95
C THR A 237 1.61 4.50 9.37
N ARG A 238 2.04 5.49 10.17
CA ARG A 238 2.92 6.57 9.70
C ARG A 238 4.29 6.03 9.28
N LEU A 239 4.82 5.03 9.98
CA LEU A 239 6.06 4.34 9.61
C LEU A 239 5.90 3.60 8.28
N ALA A 240 4.80 2.87 8.07
CA ALA A 240 4.53 2.15 6.82
C ALA A 240 4.40 3.09 5.62
N LEU A 241 3.75 4.24 5.79
CA LEU A 241 3.68 5.28 4.76
C LEU A 241 5.06 5.84 4.42
N ALA A 242 5.89 6.14 5.42
CA ALA A 242 7.25 6.63 5.19
C ALA A 242 8.13 5.58 4.51
N VAL A 243 8.01 4.32 4.90
CA VAL A 243 8.68 3.19 4.23
C VAL A 243 8.23 3.10 2.78
N GLY A 244 6.92 3.07 2.51
CA GLY A 244 6.36 3.01 1.17
C GLY A 244 6.88 4.14 0.28
N SER A 245 6.94 5.36 0.81
CA SER A 245 7.49 6.53 0.09
C SER A 245 8.99 6.37 -0.20
N ASN A 246 9.77 5.90 0.78
CA ASN A 246 11.22 5.69 0.64
C ASN A 246 11.55 4.61 -0.39
N VAL A 247 10.84 3.48 -0.38
CA VAL A 247 11.12 2.34 -1.26
C VAL A 247 10.40 2.42 -2.60
N GLY A 248 9.47 3.36 -2.78
CA GLY A 248 8.69 3.54 -4.00
C GLY A 248 9.49 3.52 -5.31
N PRO A 249 10.71 4.09 -5.39
CA PRO A 249 11.57 3.97 -6.58
C PRO A 249 12.03 2.54 -6.91
N SER A 250 12.04 1.62 -5.95
CA SER A 250 12.41 0.20 -6.13
C SER A 250 11.24 -0.67 -6.63
N PHE A 251 10.02 -0.14 -6.61
CA PHE A 251 8.80 -0.79 -7.09
C PHE A 251 8.33 -0.05 -8.35
N GLU A 252 8.77 -0.55 -9.51
CA GLU A 252 8.59 0.07 -10.84
C GLU A 252 7.12 0.38 -11.14
N ASP A 253 6.21 -0.49 -10.71
CA ASP A 253 4.78 -0.36 -10.92
C ASP A 253 4.05 0.41 -9.81
N GLY A 254 4.77 0.81 -8.76
CA GLY A 254 4.30 1.71 -7.71
C GLY A 254 3.97 1.06 -6.37
N VAL A 255 3.37 1.86 -5.49
CA VAL A 255 3.02 1.51 -4.12
C VAL A 255 1.52 1.69 -3.92
N CYS A 256 0.86 0.62 -3.51
CA CYS A 256 -0.57 0.58 -3.25
C CYS A 256 -0.83 0.64 -1.74
N PHE A 257 -1.58 1.62 -1.26
CA PHE A 257 -2.09 1.67 0.11
C PHE A 257 -3.52 1.15 0.17
N ALA A 258 -3.79 0.23 1.09
CA ALA A 258 -5.11 -0.33 1.36
C ALA A 258 -5.46 -0.17 2.85
N PRO A 259 -6.26 0.84 3.23
CA PRO A 259 -6.72 1.01 4.60
C PRO A 259 -7.80 -0.03 4.91
N LEU A 260 -7.58 -0.84 5.95
CA LEU A 260 -8.56 -1.84 6.36
C LEU A 260 -9.38 -1.39 7.56
N ALA A 261 -9.04 -0.29 8.23
CA ALA A 261 -9.69 0.19 9.47
C ALA A 261 -11.24 0.20 9.49
N SER A 262 -11.90 0.35 8.34
CA SER A 262 -13.36 0.37 8.20
C SER A 262 -13.99 -0.99 7.82
N ILE A 263 -13.19 -2.04 7.67
CA ILE A 263 -13.62 -3.35 7.14
C ILE A 263 -13.92 -4.28 8.31
N GLY A 264 -15.20 -4.52 8.60
CA GLY A 264 -15.59 -5.46 9.66
C GLY A 264 -15.60 -6.93 9.24
N ASP A 265 -15.69 -7.21 7.94
CA ASP A 265 -15.81 -8.56 7.39
C ASP A 265 -14.50 -8.96 6.66
N PRO A 266 -13.78 -9.99 7.14
CA PRO A 266 -12.57 -10.50 6.49
C PRO A 266 -12.74 -10.86 5.00
N ALA A 267 -13.95 -11.26 4.57
CA ALA A 267 -14.21 -11.60 3.17
C ALA A 267 -14.02 -10.41 2.20
N LEU A 268 -14.20 -9.18 2.69
CA LEU A 268 -14.12 -7.95 1.89
C LEU A 268 -12.69 -7.42 1.70
N VAL A 269 -11.69 -8.04 2.35
CA VAL A 269 -10.29 -7.59 2.27
C VAL A 269 -9.76 -7.65 0.83
N ILE A 270 -10.00 -8.76 0.13
CA ILE A 270 -9.51 -8.94 -1.25
C ILE A 270 -10.22 -8.00 -2.24
N GLU A 271 -11.51 -7.74 -2.04
CA GLU A 271 -12.26 -6.76 -2.84
C GLU A 271 -11.72 -5.34 -2.62
N THR A 272 -11.41 -4.99 -1.37
CA THR A 272 -10.80 -3.71 -1.03
C THR A 272 -9.42 -3.56 -1.67
N VAL A 273 -8.59 -4.61 -1.63
CA VAL A 273 -7.28 -4.61 -2.30
C VAL A 273 -7.43 -4.48 -3.81
N ALA A 274 -8.35 -5.20 -4.44
CA ALA A 274 -8.62 -5.10 -5.87
C ALA A 274 -8.97 -3.65 -6.27
N LYS A 275 -9.88 -3.03 -5.52
CA LYS A 275 -10.28 -1.63 -5.73
C LYS A 275 -9.10 -0.67 -5.62
N GLN A 276 -8.24 -0.83 -4.61
CA GLN A 276 -7.08 0.06 -4.41
C GLN A 276 -5.98 -0.12 -5.46
N LEU A 277 -5.81 -1.36 -5.97
CA LEU A 277 -4.91 -1.64 -7.09
C LEU A 277 -5.42 -1.08 -8.43
N GLY A 278 -6.65 -0.54 -8.46
CA GLY A 278 -7.28 -0.01 -9.66
C GLY A 278 -7.64 -1.09 -10.68
N VAL A 279 -7.79 -2.36 -10.24
CA VAL A 279 -8.24 -3.41 -11.15
C VAL A 279 -9.76 -3.34 -11.33
N PRO A 280 -10.27 -3.48 -12.56
CA PRO A 280 -11.68 -3.27 -12.85
C PRO A 280 -12.56 -4.32 -12.17
N GLU A 281 -13.61 -3.87 -11.49
CA GLU A 281 -14.65 -4.73 -10.94
C GLU A 281 -15.39 -5.43 -12.08
N ASN A 282 -15.43 -6.77 -12.04
CA ASN A 282 -16.13 -7.59 -13.02
C ASN A 282 -17.16 -8.47 -12.30
N PRO A 283 -18.46 -8.16 -12.41
CA PRO A 283 -19.51 -8.98 -11.83
C PRO A 283 -19.38 -10.45 -12.27
N GLY A 284 -19.30 -11.36 -11.29
CA GLY A 284 -19.19 -12.80 -11.54
C GLY A 284 -17.77 -13.36 -11.67
N ARG A 285 -16.71 -12.53 -11.57
CA ARG A 285 -15.32 -12.99 -11.48
C ARG A 285 -14.78 -12.82 -10.05
N PRO A 286 -14.07 -13.81 -9.48
CA PRO A 286 -13.42 -13.66 -8.18
C PRO A 286 -12.35 -12.56 -8.19
N ALA A 287 -12.37 -11.65 -7.22
CA ALA A 287 -11.42 -10.53 -7.11
C ALA A 287 -9.95 -10.99 -7.12
N MET A 288 -9.65 -12.14 -6.52
CA MET A 288 -8.31 -12.75 -6.52
C MET A 288 -7.77 -13.02 -7.94
N GLU A 289 -8.63 -13.49 -8.85
CA GLU A 289 -8.26 -13.79 -10.23
C GLU A 289 -7.97 -12.51 -11.01
N VAL A 290 -8.78 -11.48 -10.78
CA VAL A 290 -8.63 -10.15 -11.39
C VAL A 290 -7.33 -9.49 -10.93
N ILE A 291 -6.99 -9.58 -9.64
CA ILE A 291 -5.71 -9.07 -9.10
C ILE A 291 -4.53 -9.80 -9.74
N ARG A 292 -4.58 -11.13 -9.82
CA ARG A 292 -3.52 -11.95 -10.42
C ARG A 292 -3.23 -11.53 -11.87
N GLU A 293 -4.27 -11.36 -12.69
CA GLU A 293 -4.14 -10.89 -14.07
C GLU A 293 -3.62 -9.46 -14.14
N GLY A 294 -4.13 -8.57 -13.27
CA GLY A 294 -3.69 -7.18 -13.18
C GLY A 294 -2.24 -7.02 -12.72
N LEU A 295 -1.66 -8.01 -12.03
CA LEU A 295 -0.30 -7.97 -11.48
C LEU A 295 0.69 -8.94 -12.15
N GLU A 296 0.28 -9.68 -13.21
CA GLU A 296 1.02 -10.81 -13.77
C GLU A 296 2.50 -10.52 -14.11
N ASN A 297 2.87 -9.26 -14.38
CA ASN A 297 4.25 -8.84 -14.60
C ASN A 297 4.68 -7.61 -13.79
N ARG A 298 3.86 -7.17 -12.82
CA ARG A 298 4.05 -5.90 -12.14
C ARG A 298 4.78 -6.05 -10.81
N ARG A 299 5.76 -5.20 -10.56
CA ARG A 299 6.48 -5.09 -9.29
C ARG A 299 5.87 -4.01 -8.42
N VAL A 300 4.94 -4.41 -7.56
CA VAL A 300 4.15 -3.52 -6.69
C VAL A 300 4.47 -3.81 -5.22
N LEU A 301 4.49 -2.76 -4.41
CA LEU A 301 4.41 -2.87 -2.94
C LEU A 301 2.97 -2.62 -2.50
N LEU A 302 2.34 -3.57 -1.82
CA LEU A 302 1.02 -3.41 -1.20
C LEU A 302 1.19 -3.14 0.29
N VAL A 303 0.66 -2.01 0.77
CA VAL A 303 0.63 -1.64 2.18
C VAL A 303 -0.77 -1.92 2.73
N LEU A 304 -0.90 -2.90 3.62
CA LEU A 304 -2.15 -3.24 4.30
C LEU A 304 -2.14 -2.61 5.69
N ASP A 305 -3.01 -1.63 5.92
CA ASP A 305 -3.05 -0.87 7.18
C ASP A 305 -4.16 -1.38 8.13
N ASN A 306 -3.85 -1.43 9.43
CA ASN A 306 -4.69 -1.93 10.51
C ASN A 306 -5.21 -3.38 10.35
N PHE A 307 -4.37 -4.36 10.03
CA PHE A 307 -4.82 -5.73 9.75
C PHE A 307 -5.39 -6.48 10.97
N GLU A 308 -5.15 -6.02 12.21
CA GLU A 308 -5.46 -6.77 13.44
C GLU A 308 -6.93 -7.18 13.62
N HIS A 309 -7.87 -6.43 13.03
CA HIS A 309 -9.31 -6.70 13.16
C HIS A 309 -9.86 -7.63 12.07
N VAL A 310 -9.07 -7.89 11.03
CA VAL A 310 -9.37 -8.83 9.94
C VAL A 310 -8.31 -9.93 9.87
N ALA A 311 -7.76 -10.34 11.03
CA ALA A 311 -6.70 -11.33 11.11
C ALA A 311 -7.07 -12.66 10.40
N GLU A 312 -8.35 -13.03 10.39
CA GLU A 312 -8.88 -14.20 9.68
C GLU A 312 -8.65 -14.16 8.14
N ALA A 313 -8.40 -12.98 7.56
CA ALA A 313 -8.06 -12.81 6.15
C ALA A 313 -6.59 -13.15 5.82
N ALA A 314 -5.76 -13.45 6.82
CA ALA A 314 -4.33 -13.75 6.60
C ALA A 314 -4.06 -14.82 5.52
N PRO A 315 -4.81 -15.95 5.42
CA PRO A 315 -4.61 -16.93 4.36
C PRO A 315 -4.72 -16.34 2.95
N GLN A 316 -5.66 -15.40 2.75
CA GLN A 316 -5.87 -14.75 1.45
C GLN A 316 -4.70 -13.84 1.06
N VAL A 317 -4.03 -13.22 2.05
CA VAL A 317 -2.78 -12.48 1.85
C VAL A 317 -1.65 -13.42 1.43
N GLY A 318 -1.58 -14.60 2.04
CA GLY A 318 -0.66 -15.67 1.63
C GLY A 318 -0.88 -16.12 0.19
N ASP A 319 -2.13 -16.25 -0.24
CA ASP A 319 -2.51 -16.60 -1.61
C ASP A 319 -2.12 -15.52 -2.62
N LEU A 320 -2.30 -14.24 -2.30
CA LEU A 320 -1.86 -13.12 -3.14
C LEU A 320 -0.35 -13.21 -3.46
N VAL A 321 0.47 -13.42 -2.43
CA VAL A 321 1.92 -13.54 -2.59
C VAL A 321 2.31 -14.80 -3.37
N ARG A 322 1.56 -15.90 -3.23
CA ARG A 322 1.78 -17.12 -4.03
C ARG A 322 1.44 -16.92 -5.50
N LEU A 323 0.33 -16.24 -5.81
CA LEU A 323 -0.17 -16.02 -7.16
C LEU A 323 0.56 -14.88 -7.90
N CYS A 324 1.09 -13.90 -7.17
CA CYS A 324 1.75 -12.72 -7.72
C CYS A 324 3.24 -12.71 -7.33
N PRO A 325 4.15 -13.28 -8.16
CA PRO A 325 5.54 -13.51 -7.78
C PRO A 325 6.35 -12.24 -7.55
N ARG A 326 5.93 -11.10 -8.13
CA ARG A 326 6.57 -9.79 -8.04
C ARG A 326 5.91 -8.84 -7.03
N LEU A 327 4.92 -9.32 -6.26
CA LEU A 327 4.25 -8.55 -5.21
C LEU A 327 5.03 -8.68 -3.89
N ALA A 328 5.27 -7.54 -3.24
CA ALA A 328 5.67 -7.48 -1.84
C ALA A 328 4.56 -6.83 -1.01
N ILE A 329 4.41 -7.25 0.24
CA ILE A 329 3.37 -6.77 1.14
C ILE A 329 4.02 -6.25 2.43
N LEU A 330 3.66 -5.03 2.81
CA LEU A 330 3.95 -4.43 4.10
C LEU A 330 2.64 -4.33 4.88
N VAL A 331 2.55 -5.01 6.01
CA VAL A 331 1.35 -5.05 6.84
C VAL A 331 1.61 -4.24 8.11
N THR A 332 0.65 -3.43 8.55
CA THR A 332 0.64 -2.93 9.93
C THR A 332 -0.41 -3.70 10.72
N SER A 333 0.00 -4.27 11.84
CA SER A 333 -0.89 -5.05 12.70
C SER A 333 -0.43 -4.93 14.15
N ARG A 334 -1.25 -5.36 15.10
CA ARG A 334 -0.83 -5.55 16.50
C ARG A 334 -0.25 -6.93 16.75
N VAL A 335 -0.65 -7.90 15.92
CA VAL A 335 -0.25 -9.31 15.94
C VAL A 335 0.42 -9.70 14.63
N VAL A 336 1.30 -10.69 14.68
CA VAL A 336 1.80 -11.35 13.47
C VAL A 336 0.68 -12.10 12.75
N LEU A 337 0.79 -12.22 11.42
CA LEU A 337 -0.20 -12.93 10.60
C LEU A 337 0.01 -14.46 10.62
N ARG A 338 1.18 -14.92 11.09
CA ARG A 338 1.63 -16.33 11.14
C ARG A 338 1.68 -16.96 9.75
N LEU A 339 2.14 -16.20 8.75
CA LEU A 339 2.28 -16.66 7.35
C LEU A 339 3.69 -17.19 7.05
N ALA A 340 3.78 -18.19 6.17
CA ALA A 340 5.06 -18.70 5.70
C ALA A 340 5.83 -17.62 4.93
N GLY A 341 7.05 -17.30 5.37
CA GLY A 341 7.89 -16.25 4.77
C GLY A 341 7.57 -14.83 5.24
N GLU A 342 6.72 -14.69 6.26
CA GLU A 342 6.52 -13.45 7.00
C GLU A 342 7.78 -13.06 7.78
N ARG A 343 8.16 -11.78 7.67
CA ARG A 343 9.18 -11.18 8.53
C ARG A 343 8.52 -10.17 9.46
N GLU A 344 8.52 -10.48 10.74
CA GLU A 344 8.07 -9.55 11.77
C GLU A 344 9.10 -8.42 11.94
N PHE A 345 8.60 -7.19 12.06
CA PHE A 345 9.38 -6.02 12.47
C PHE A 345 8.69 -5.34 13.65
N PRO A 346 9.14 -5.57 14.89
CA PRO A 346 8.58 -4.92 16.07
C PRO A 346 8.82 -3.40 16.04
N VAL A 347 7.76 -2.62 16.27
CA VAL A 347 7.81 -1.16 16.35
C VAL A 347 7.66 -0.73 17.81
N PRO A 348 8.77 -0.59 18.56
CA PRO A 348 8.73 -0.18 19.96
C PRO A 348 8.29 1.29 20.07
N PRO A 349 7.84 1.76 21.26
CA PRO A 349 7.70 3.19 21.54
C PRO A 349 8.99 3.98 21.29
N LEU A 350 8.89 5.31 21.22
CA LEU A 350 10.06 6.15 20.95
C LEU A 350 11.06 6.11 22.11
N PRO A 351 12.38 6.10 21.82
CA PRO A 351 13.42 6.14 22.84
C PRO A 351 13.22 7.27 23.85
N LEU A 352 13.27 6.91 25.13
CA LEU A 352 13.11 7.83 26.25
C LEU A 352 14.44 8.48 26.65
N PRO A 353 14.43 9.72 27.16
CA PRO A 353 15.59 10.29 27.84
C PRO A 353 15.89 9.47 29.10
N GLY A 354 17.18 9.16 29.33
CA GLY A 354 17.60 8.45 30.53
C GLY A 354 17.29 9.25 31.79
N ASN A 355 16.95 8.58 32.90
CA ASN A 355 17.00 9.21 34.23
C ASN A 355 18.38 9.87 34.35
N GLY A 356 18.51 11.06 34.94
CA GLY A 356 19.78 11.79 35.11
C GLY A 356 20.87 10.98 35.81
N THR A 357 21.41 9.98 35.11
CA THR A 357 22.31 8.96 35.61
C THR A 357 23.67 9.50 35.27
N ARG A 358 24.41 9.80 36.34
CA ARG A 358 25.83 10.16 36.32
C ARG A 358 26.52 9.42 35.18
N PRO A 359 27.33 10.09 34.35
CA PRO A 359 28.17 9.38 33.39
C PRO A 359 28.92 8.29 34.14
N GLY A 360 28.83 7.05 33.64
CA GLY A 360 29.54 5.89 34.21
C GLY A 360 31.03 6.18 34.38
N PRO A 361 31.75 5.40 35.19
CA PRO A 361 33.15 5.70 35.52
C PRO A 361 33.94 5.79 34.21
N ARG A 362 34.39 7.01 33.88
CA ARG A 362 35.34 7.23 32.80
C ARG A 362 36.52 6.30 33.09
N ARG A 363 36.71 5.28 32.26
CA ARG A 363 37.97 4.51 32.26
C ARG A 363 39.06 5.54 32.02
N GLY A 364 39.87 5.73 33.05
CA GLY A 364 40.89 6.76 33.08
C GLY A 364 41.97 6.51 32.03
N THR A 365 42.28 7.54 31.27
CA THR A 365 43.66 7.88 30.94
C THR A 365 43.83 9.35 31.34
N GLY A 366 44.79 9.59 32.25
CA GLY A 366 44.80 10.75 33.13
C GLY A 366 45.21 12.07 32.49
N THR A 367 44.87 13.18 33.15
CA THR A 367 45.80 14.14 33.78
C THR A 367 45.01 15.24 34.48
N ASN A 368 45.58 15.76 35.56
CA ASN A 368 44.92 16.54 36.61
C ASN A 368 44.51 17.97 36.20
N GLY A 369 43.34 18.41 36.65
CA GLY A 369 42.92 19.82 36.71
C GLY A 369 41.96 20.02 37.89
N PRO A 370 42.00 21.15 38.62
CA PRO A 370 41.46 21.25 39.97
C PRO A 370 39.94 21.22 40.00
N SER A 371 39.44 20.45 40.95
CA SER A 371 38.04 20.36 41.38
C SER A 371 37.56 21.66 42.00
N ASN A 372 36.68 22.37 41.32
CA ASN A 372 35.80 23.37 41.92
C ASN A 372 34.36 22.85 41.90
N GLY A 373 33.75 22.86 43.07
CA GLY A 373 32.46 22.25 43.34
C GLY A 373 31.26 23.01 42.78
N GLN A 374 30.13 22.28 42.82
CA GLN A 374 28.75 22.72 42.63
C GLN A 374 28.34 23.11 41.21
N SER A 375 27.71 22.16 40.50
CA SER A 375 26.57 22.48 39.65
C SER A 375 25.57 21.31 39.69
N ARG A 376 24.38 21.57 40.22
CA ARG A 376 23.20 20.70 40.08
C ARG A 376 23.00 20.46 38.58
N GLY A 377 22.85 19.19 38.17
CA GLY A 377 22.89 18.76 36.78
C GLY A 377 21.97 19.57 35.87
N VAL A 378 22.57 20.46 35.07
CA VAL A 378 21.92 21.07 33.92
C VAL A 378 21.79 19.94 32.90
N LEU A 379 20.56 19.58 32.55
CA LEU A 379 20.30 18.67 31.44
C LEU A 379 20.72 19.40 30.16
N ASP A 380 21.62 18.83 29.39
CA ASP A 380 22.01 19.38 28.10
C ASP A 380 20.79 19.34 27.14
N ILE A 381 20.30 20.52 26.76
CA ILE A 381 19.11 20.71 25.91
C ILE A 381 19.32 20.04 24.55
N ASP A 382 20.52 20.14 23.97
CA ASP A 382 20.82 19.55 22.67
C ASP A 382 20.82 18.02 22.74
N GLN A 383 21.36 17.48 23.84
CA GLN A 383 21.29 16.04 24.12
C GLN A 383 19.85 15.57 24.31
N LEU A 384 19.01 16.33 25.02
CA LEU A 384 17.59 16.02 25.19
C LEU A 384 16.82 16.03 23.87
N LEU A 385 17.06 17.02 23.00
CA LEU A 385 16.43 17.10 21.69
C LEU A 385 16.84 15.96 20.74
N SER A 386 17.97 15.30 21.00
CA SER A 386 18.37 14.10 20.23
C SER A 386 17.51 12.86 20.55
N HIS A 387 16.77 12.87 21.67
CA HIS A 387 15.81 11.81 21.98
C HIS A 387 14.51 12.01 21.20
N ALA A 388 14.14 11.01 20.41
CA ALA A 388 12.98 11.07 19.51
C ALA A 388 11.66 11.42 20.22
N SER A 389 11.44 10.91 21.44
CA SER A 389 10.26 11.23 22.24
C SER A 389 10.17 12.72 22.60
N VAL A 390 11.29 13.35 22.97
CA VAL A 390 11.39 14.78 23.29
C VAL A 390 11.27 15.63 22.02
N ALA A 391 11.97 15.24 20.94
CA ALA A 391 11.87 15.90 19.65
C ALA A 391 10.42 15.95 19.15
N LEU A 392 9.72 14.82 19.21
CA LEU A 392 8.31 14.73 18.85
C LEU A 392 7.45 15.64 19.73
N PHE A 393 7.61 15.59 21.06
CA PHE A 393 6.85 16.46 21.97
C PHE A 393 7.03 17.94 21.63
N VAL A 394 8.27 18.39 21.42
CA VAL A 394 8.61 19.78 21.09
C VAL A 394 8.00 20.20 19.75
N ASP A 395 8.07 19.35 18.73
CA ASP A 395 7.47 19.58 17.42
C ASP A 395 5.93 19.74 17.49
N ARG A 396 5.25 18.85 18.23
CA ARG A 396 3.80 18.94 18.45
C ARG A 396 3.41 20.13 19.32
N ALA A 397 4.22 20.48 20.32
CA ALA A 397 3.99 21.65 21.15
C ALA A 397 4.12 22.95 20.35
N ARG A 398 5.09 23.02 19.42
CA ARG A 398 5.23 24.15 18.48
C ARG A 398 4.04 24.28 17.54
N SER A 399 3.47 23.15 17.11
CA SER A 399 2.28 23.15 16.24
C SER A 399 1.05 23.82 16.90
N VAL A 400 0.92 23.75 18.23
CA VAL A 400 -0.19 24.40 18.97
C VAL A 400 0.20 25.73 19.62
N ARG A 401 1.50 25.95 19.87
CA ARG A 401 2.09 27.18 20.42
C ARG A 401 3.42 27.47 19.69
N PRO A 402 3.42 28.26 18.60
CA PRO A 402 4.59 28.48 17.75
C PRO A 402 5.85 28.98 18.48
N GLY A 403 5.70 29.74 19.57
CA GLY A 403 6.80 30.23 20.39
C GLY A 403 7.33 29.24 21.44
N PHE A 404 6.93 27.96 21.41
CA PHE A 404 7.42 26.97 22.36
C PHE A 404 8.87 26.56 22.05
N THR A 405 9.74 26.72 23.04
CA THR A 405 11.13 26.27 23.01
C THR A 405 11.43 25.40 24.23
N LEU A 406 12.27 24.38 24.04
CA LEU A 406 12.83 23.64 25.17
C LEU A 406 13.86 24.56 25.85
N SER A 407 13.74 24.73 27.16
CA SER A 407 14.60 25.57 27.99
C SER A 407 15.03 24.82 29.25
N ASP A 408 16.05 25.31 29.94
CA ASP A 408 16.52 24.71 31.20
C ASP A 408 15.40 24.61 32.24
N GLU A 409 14.46 25.57 32.24
CA GLU A 409 13.32 25.61 33.15
C GLU A 409 12.28 24.51 32.89
N ASN A 410 12.11 24.09 31.63
CA ASN A 410 11.07 23.14 31.25
C ASN A 410 11.59 21.74 30.85
N ALA A 411 12.91 21.62 30.62
CA ALA A 411 13.57 20.39 30.18
C ALA A 411 13.27 19.18 31.06
N ALA A 412 13.38 19.34 32.39
CA ALA A 412 13.10 18.27 33.35
C ALA A 412 11.63 17.81 33.30
N ALA A 413 10.70 18.76 33.15
CA ALA A 413 9.27 18.44 33.09
C ALA A 413 8.92 17.73 31.78
N VAL A 414 9.47 18.16 30.65
CA VAL A 414 9.25 17.51 29.34
C VAL A 414 9.82 16.10 29.35
N SER A 415 11.03 15.92 29.87
CA SER A 415 11.67 14.60 29.99
C SER A 415 10.81 13.62 30.80
N GLU A 416 10.28 14.07 31.94
CA GLU A 416 9.41 13.24 32.78
C GLU A 416 8.04 12.98 32.14
N ILE A 417 7.45 13.95 31.45
CA ILE A 417 6.22 13.73 30.66
C ILE A 417 6.46 12.62 29.63
N CYS A 418 7.55 12.68 28.86
CA CYS A 418 7.88 11.67 27.86
C CYS A 418 7.96 10.27 28.48
N ARG A 419 8.60 10.15 29.65
CA ARG A 419 8.71 8.89 30.39
C ARG A 419 7.36 8.35 30.85
N ARG A 420 6.49 9.20 31.42
CA ARG A 420 5.18 8.79 31.93
C ARG A 420 4.20 8.35 30.85
N VAL A 421 4.41 8.79 29.62
CA VAL A 421 3.62 8.34 28.47
C VAL A 421 4.32 7.22 27.69
N ASP A 422 5.33 6.59 28.29
CA ASP A 422 6.10 5.46 27.73
C ASP A 422 6.72 5.74 26.35
N GLY A 423 6.90 7.01 25.98
CA GLY A 423 7.38 7.38 24.65
C GLY A 423 6.41 7.03 23.52
N LEU A 424 5.13 6.75 23.82
CA LEU A 424 4.10 6.47 22.82
C LEU A 424 3.79 7.75 22.02
N PRO A 425 4.03 7.79 20.69
CA PRO A 425 3.78 8.95 19.85
C PRO A 425 2.40 9.57 20.00
N LEU A 426 1.35 8.74 20.02
CA LEU A 426 -0.02 9.23 20.21
C LEU A 426 -0.20 9.93 21.56
N ALA A 427 0.34 9.36 22.63
CA ALA A 427 0.24 9.95 23.97
C ALA A 427 1.08 11.24 24.09
N LEU A 428 2.25 11.28 23.45
CA LEU A 428 3.08 12.49 23.33
C LEU A 428 2.34 13.60 22.57
N GLU A 429 1.67 13.28 21.47
CA GLU A 429 0.85 14.23 20.70
C GLU A 429 -0.29 14.81 21.55
N LEU A 430 -1.00 13.95 22.29
CA LEU A 430 -2.11 14.36 23.16
C LEU A 430 -1.62 15.22 24.34
N ALA A 431 -0.48 14.88 24.93
CA ALA A 431 0.16 15.67 25.98
C ALA A 431 0.63 17.04 25.44
N ALA A 432 1.31 17.06 24.30
CA ALA A 432 1.81 18.29 23.69
C ALA A 432 0.69 19.26 23.29
N ALA A 433 -0.47 18.73 22.85
CA ALA A 433 -1.65 19.55 22.56
C ALA A 433 -2.13 20.38 23.78
N ARG A 434 -1.81 19.95 25.01
CA ARG A 434 -2.16 20.66 26.26
C ARG A 434 -1.27 21.84 26.57
N ILE A 435 -0.15 21.99 25.90
CA ILE A 435 0.78 23.11 26.11
C ILE A 435 0.17 24.46 25.71
N LYS A 436 -0.94 24.45 24.94
CA LYS A 436 -1.78 25.63 24.71
C LYS A 436 -2.40 26.20 25.99
N LEU A 437 -2.68 25.35 26.98
CA LEU A 437 -3.40 25.71 28.22
C LEU A 437 -2.53 25.60 29.46
N LEU A 438 -1.50 24.75 29.44
CA LEU A 438 -0.70 24.39 30.60
C LEU A 438 0.79 24.51 30.30
N THR A 439 1.57 24.95 31.27
CA THR A 439 3.03 24.77 31.22
C THR A 439 3.39 23.28 31.35
N PRO A 440 4.56 22.83 30.86
CA PRO A 440 5.02 21.44 31.06
C PRO A 440 5.00 20.99 32.52
N SER A 441 5.40 21.84 33.46
CA SER A 441 5.37 21.52 34.89
C SER A 441 3.95 21.39 35.45
N GLU A 442 2.99 22.20 34.98
CA GLU A 442 1.58 22.07 35.36
C GLU A 442 0.93 20.82 34.79
N LEU A 443 1.26 20.48 33.54
CA LEU A 443 0.82 19.25 32.90
C LEU A 443 1.31 18.04 33.68
N LEU A 444 2.61 18.00 33.99
CA LEU A 444 3.23 16.92 34.76
C LEU A 444 2.59 16.71 36.14
N ARG A 445 2.35 17.80 36.91
CA ARG A 445 1.67 17.70 38.21
C ARG A 445 0.26 17.11 38.14
N ARG A 446 -0.41 17.25 36.99
CA ARG A 446 -1.75 16.67 36.77
C ARG A 446 -1.69 15.20 36.36
N MET A 447 -0.55 14.73 35.85
CA MET A 447 -0.33 13.32 35.54
C MET A 447 -0.13 12.46 36.81
N ASP A 448 0.11 13.07 37.98
CA ASP A 448 0.20 12.35 39.28
C ASP A 448 -1.14 11.78 39.75
N ARG A 449 -2.26 12.16 39.12
CA ARG A 449 -3.62 11.77 39.52
C ARG A 449 -4.44 11.34 38.32
N ARG A 450 -4.38 10.05 37.99
CA ARG A 450 -5.26 9.34 37.04
C ARG A 450 -5.14 9.85 35.58
N LEU A 451 -5.31 8.95 34.63
CA LEU A 451 -5.28 9.21 33.18
C LEU A 451 -6.36 10.20 32.66
N ASP A 452 -7.14 10.83 33.54
CA ASP A 452 -8.23 11.76 33.22
C ASP A 452 -7.74 13.07 32.58
N PHE A 453 -6.44 13.39 32.68
CA PHE A 453 -5.89 14.67 32.18
C PHE A 453 -5.90 14.78 30.65
N LEU A 454 -5.97 13.66 29.92
CA LEU A 454 -5.91 13.68 28.47
C LEU A 454 -7.30 13.91 27.81
N THR A 455 -8.37 14.21 28.55
CA THR A 455 -9.75 14.27 27.99
C THR A 455 -10.21 15.56 27.26
N GLY A 456 -9.72 16.75 27.59
CA GLY A 456 -10.07 18.03 26.92
C GLY A 456 -9.11 18.60 25.84
N GLY A 457 -9.24 18.18 24.57
CA GLY A 457 -8.65 18.83 23.38
C GLY A 457 -9.72 19.15 22.30
N SER A 458 -9.35 19.75 21.15
CA SER A 458 -10.21 20.37 20.10
C SER A 458 -11.58 19.72 19.78
N ARG A 459 -12.50 20.43 19.12
CA ARG A 459 -13.84 19.91 18.74
C ARG A 459 -13.82 18.66 17.85
N ASP A 460 -12.67 18.30 17.26
CA ASP A 460 -12.43 17.06 16.50
C ASP A 460 -11.68 15.97 17.31
N ALA A 461 -11.39 16.23 18.59
CA ALA A 461 -10.60 15.38 19.47
C ALA A 461 -11.33 14.32 20.34
N PRO A 462 -12.68 14.20 20.41
CA PRO A 462 -13.29 13.18 21.26
C PRO A 462 -13.05 11.73 20.78
N GLU A 463 -12.58 11.52 19.54
CA GLU A 463 -12.26 10.17 19.01
C GLU A 463 -10.89 9.65 19.45
N ARG A 464 -9.88 10.50 19.65
CA ARG A 464 -8.49 10.05 19.94
C ARG A 464 -8.26 9.59 21.38
N HIS A 465 -9.11 10.05 22.32
CA HIS A 465 -9.11 9.62 23.72
C HIS A 465 -9.74 8.26 23.94
N ARG A 466 -10.87 8.07 23.26
CA ARG A 466 -11.42 6.77 22.96
C ARG A 466 -10.33 5.90 22.35
N ALA A 467 -9.60 6.39 21.35
CA ALA A 467 -8.64 5.59 20.63
C ALA A 467 -7.57 4.92 21.51
N LEU A 468 -6.94 5.54 22.51
CA LEU A 468 -5.91 4.84 23.32
C LEU A 468 -6.51 3.81 24.29
N ARG A 469 -7.54 4.18 25.06
CA ARG A 469 -8.20 3.26 26.01
C ARG A 469 -8.96 2.15 25.28
N GLN A 470 -9.69 2.49 24.21
CA GLN A 470 -10.32 1.52 23.30
C GLN A 470 -9.28 0.72 22.55
N THR A 471 -8.10 1.25 22.26
CA THR A 471 -7.01 0.46 21.68
C THR A 471 -6.59 -0.62 22.66
N ILE A 472 -6.32 -0.30 23.92
CA ILE A 472 -5.91 -1.30 24.90
C ILE A 472 -7.05 -2.29 25.16
N ALA A 473 -8.29 -1.81 25.32
CA ALA A 473 -9.48 -2.64 25.45
C ALA A 473 -9.66 -3.58 24.25
N PHE A 474 -9.53 -3.08 23.02
CA PHE A 474 -9.61 -3.89 21.80
C PHE A 474 -8.52 -4.96 21.72
N SER A 475 -7.27 -4.63 22.10
CA SER A 475 -6.19 -5.63 22.17
C SER A 475 -6.50 -6.71 23.21
N HIS A 476 -7.19 -6.37 24.30
CA HIS A 476 -7.65 -7.31 25.33
C HIS A 476 -8.86 -8.15 24.86
N ASP A 477 -9.80 -7.55 24.13
CA ASP A 477 -10.99 -8.24 23.59
C ASP A 477 -10.63 -9.29 22.53
N LEU A 478 -9.46 -9.16 21.90
CA LEU A 478 -8.90 -10.15 20.98
C LEU A 478 -8.27 -11.36 21.69
N LEU A 479 -8.10 -11.31 23.01
CA LEU A 479 -7.58 -12.42 23.81
C LEU A 479 -8.70 -13.39 24.19
N SER A 480 -8.36 -14.66 24.32
CA SER A 480 -9.24 -15.67 24.92
C SER A 480 -9.52 -15.36 26.40
N PRO A 481 -10.62 -15.88 26.98
CA PRO A 481 -10.95 -15.63 28.38
C PRO A 481 -9.83 -15.97 29.36
N ASP A 482 -9.06 -17.04 29.10
CA ASP A 482 -7.93 -17.45 29.93
C ASP A 482 -6.77 -16.46 29.82
N GLU A 483 -6.44 -15.98 28.62
CA GLU A 483 -5.41 -14.97 28.38
C GLU A 483 -5.76 -13.62 29.03
N GLN A 484 -7.04 -13.26 29.08
CA GLN A 484 -7.51 -12.07 29.79
C GLN A 484 -7.23 -12.16 31.31
N VAL A 485 -7.19 -13.37 31.89
CA VAL A 485 -6.75 -13.59 33.28
C VAL A 485 -5.29 -13.27 33.45
N TYR A 486 -4.44 -13.83 32.58
CA TYR A 486 -3.01 -13.56 32.62
C TYR A 486 -2.71 -12.07 32.38
N PHE A 487 -3.43 -11.42 31.47
CA PHE A 487 -3.31 -9.98 31.21
C PHE A 487 -3.52 -9.13 32.47
N ARG A 488 -4.67 -9.27 33.14
CA ARG A 488 -4.99 -8.45 34.32
C ARG A 488 -4.10 -8.77 35.52
N ARG A 489 -3.75 -10.05 35.73
CA ARG A 489 -2.88 -10.48 36.84
C ARG A 489 -1.43 -10.03 36.67
N MET A 490 -0.96 -9.95 35.42
CA MET A 490 0.37 -9.41 35.11
C MET A 490 0.54 -7.94 35.49
N ALA A 491 -0.56 -7.18 35.61
CA ALA A 491 -0.50 -5.75 35.93
C ALA A 491 0.06 -5.44 37.33
N VAL A 492 0.10 -6.43 38.23
CA VAL A 492 0.68 -6.30 39.58
C VAL A 492 2.20 -6.11 39.56
N PHE A 493 2.88 -6.59 38.51
CA PHE A 493 4.34 -6.55 38.43
C PHE A 493 4.84 -5.18 37.98
N MET A 494 5.48 -4.46 38.90
CA MET A 494 6.17 -3.20 38.59
C MET A 494 7.47 -3.48 37.82
N GLY A 495 7.53 -3.04 36.57
CA GLY A 495 8.73 -3.14 35.73
C GLY A 495 8.96 -4.50 35.09
N GLY A 496 8.00 -5.44 35.19
CA GLY A 496 7.99 -6.74 34.52
C GLY A 496 8.49 -7.94 35.31
N ALA A 497 8.20 -9.14 34.80
CA ALA A 497 8.28 -10.42 35.51
C ALA A 497 9.04 -11.50 34.71
N THR A 498 9.57 -12.50 35.42
CA THR A 498 10.05 -13.75 34.81
C THR A 498 8.89 -14.73 34.63
N LEU A 499 9.03 -15.69 33.71
CA LEU A 499 7.99 -16.68 33.45
C LEU A 499 7.55 -17.43 34.73
N ASP A 500 8.51 -17.87 35.56
CA ASP A 500 8.24 -18.52 36.84
C ASP A 500 7.44 -17.64 37.82
N ALA A 501 7.61 -16.31 37.74
CA ALA A 501 6.85 -15.38 38.56
C ALA A 501 5.42 -15.22 38.03
N VAL A 502 5.25 -15.15 36.70
CA VAL A 502 3.93 -15.14 36.05
C VAL A 502 3.15 -16.40 36.41
N GLU A 503 3.78 -17.58 36.31
CA GLU A 503 3.13 -18.86 36.61
C GLU A 503 2.62 -18.90 38.05
N ARG A 504 3.44 -18.45 39.02
CA ARG A 504 3.08 -18.44 40.44
C ARG A 504 1.90 -17.51 40.76
N VAL A 505 1.86 -16.34 40.13
CA VAL A 505 0.82 -15.34 40.38
C VAL A 505 -0.47 -15.66 39.62
N CYS A 506 -0.37 -16.23 38.42
CA CYS A 506 -1.53 -16.46 37.55
C CYS A 506 -2.23 -17.79 37.82
N ARG A 507 -1.53 -18.87 38.24
CA ARG A 507 -2.16 -20.18 38.47
C ARG A 507 -3.05 -20.27 39.70
N GLY A 508 -2.86 -19.44 40.74
CA GLY A 508 -3.57 -19.64 42.02
C GLY A 508 -3.37 -21.06 42.58
N THR A 509 -4.19 -21.48 43.56
CA THR A 509 -4.18 -22.89 44.03
C THR A 509 -4.70 -23.83 42.95
N ALA A 510 -4.07 -25.01 42.82
CA ALA A 510 -4.30 -25.99 41.75
C ALA A 510 -5.79 -26.28 41.46
N PRO A 511 -6.16 -26.54 40.20
CA PRO A 511 -7.54 -26.86 39.82
C PRO A 511 -8.07 -28.07 40.60
N GLU A 512 -9.33 -28.02 41.03
CA GLU A 512 -9.99 -29.19 41.61
C GLU A 512 -10.17 -30.29 40.55
N GLU A 513 -10.23 -31.56 40.98
CA GLU A 513 -10.36 -32.71 40.08
C GLU A 513 -11.57 -32.56 39.15
N GLY A 514 -11.31 -32.34 37.84
CA GLY A 514 -12.33 -32.26 36.80
C GLY A 514 -12.44 -30.91 36.10
N GLU A 515 -11.73 -29.88 36.55
CA GLU A 515 -11.65 -28.59 35.83
C GLU A 515 -10.72 -28.67 34.61
N PRO A 516 -11.00 -27.90 33.53
CA PRO A 516 -10.10 -27.79 32.39
C PRO A 516 -8.71 -27.35 32.83
N VAL A 517 -7.66 -27.98 32.31
CA VAL A 517 -6.28 -27.58 32.59
C VAL A 517 -6.08 -26.13 32.14
N PRO A 518 -5.66 -25.20 33.03
CA PRO A 518 -5.43 -23.81 32.67
C PRO A 518 -4.40 -23.71 31.53
N LEU A 519 -4.57 -22.71 30.65
CA LEU A 519 -3.60 -22.37 29.61
C LEU A 519 -2.17 -22.33 30.20
N ASP A 520 -1.20 -22.91 29.51
CA ASP A 520 0.19 -22.88 30.00
C ASP A 520 0.70 -21.44 30.10
N ALA A 521 1.47 -21.13 31.15
CA ALA A 521 1.93 -19.77 31.39
C ALA A 521 2.84 -19.27 30.26
N LEU A 522 3.59 -20.18 29.62
CA LEU A 522 4.40 -19.85 28.45
C LEU A 522 3.53 -19.44 27.27
N ASP A 523 2.49 -20.22 26.97
CA ASP A 523 1.57 -19.96 25.86
C ASP A 523 0.79 -18.66 26.09
N ALA A 524 0.33 -18.41 27.32
CA ALA A 524 -0.33 -17.16 27.70
C ALA A 524 0.58 -15.95 27.49
N VAL A 525 1.82 -16.01 28.00
CA VAL A 525 2.79 -14.92 27.86
C VAL A 525 3.20 -14.73 26.40
N ALA A 526 3.36 -15.81 25.64
CA ALA A 526 3.64 -15.74 24.20
C ALA A 526 2.52 -15.01 23.45
N ASN A 527 1.26 -15.35 23.70
CA ASN A 527 0.12 -14.67 23.07
C ASN A 527 0.02 -13.20 23.52
N LEU A 528 0.27 -12.88 24.80
CA LEU A 528 0.31 -11.48 25.24
C LEU A 528 1.46 -10.67 24.58
N VAL A 529 2.60 -11.30 24.32
CA VAL A 529 3.70 -10.69 23.54
C VAL A 529 3.29 -10.52 22.08
N ASP A 530 2.69 -11.54 21.46
CA ASP A 530 2.20 -11.49 20.08
C ASP A 530 1.16 -10.36 19.91
N HIS A 531 0.29 -10.14 20.89
CA HIS A 531 -0.70 -9.06 20.91
C HIS A 531 -0.11 -7.68 21.28
N SER A 532 1.22 -7.61 21.44
CA SER A 532 1.95 -6.41 21.83
C SER A 532 1.47 -5.80 23.17
N LEU A 533 0.93 -6.62 24.06
CA LEU A 533 0.53 -6.25 25.42
C LEU A 533 1.70 -6.41 26.40
N LEU A 534 2.67 -7.26 26.07
CA LEU A 534 3.95 -7.43 26.74
C LEU A 534 5.12 -7.17 25.79
N GLY A 535 6.16 -6.52 26.30
CA GLY A 535 7.48 -6.47 25.68
C GLY A 535 8.42 -7.48 26.32
N ARG A 536 9.40 -8.00 25.56
CA ARG A 536 10.48 -8.83 26.10
C ARG A 536 11.76 -8.00 26.24
N SER A 537 12.36 -8.04 27.43
CA SER A 537 13.67 -7.45 27.72
C SER A 537 14.61 -8.51 28.29
N GLU A 538 15.92 -8.25 28.21
CA GLU A 538 16.92 -9.08 28.91
C GLU A 538 17.18 -8.50 30.30
N GLY A 539 16.90 -9.30 31.32
CA GLY A 539 17.21 -8.99 32.71
C GLY A 539 18.66 -9.32 33.10
N PRO A 540 19.06 -8.98 34.34
CA PRO A 540 20.38 -9.32 34.86
C PRO A 540 20.66 -10.83 34.75
N GLY A 541 21.78 -11.20 34.13
CA GLY A 541 22.16 -12.61 33.93
C GLY A 541 21.57 -13.28 32.68
N GLY A 542 20.97 -12.52 31.75
CA GLY A 542 20.46 -13.02 30.47
C GLY A 542 19.10 -13.72 30.56
N GLN A 543 18.41 -13.60 31.70
CA GLN A 543 17.05 -14.11 31.88
C GLN A 543 16.06 -13.21 31.15
N SER A 544 15.06 -13.80 30.48
CA SER A 544 14.01 -13.03 29.80
C SER A 544 13.05 -12.44 30.82
N ARG A 545 12.81 -11.13 30.73
CA ARG A 545 11.76 -10.42 31.46
C ARG A 545 10.67 -10.00 30.49
N PHE A 546 9.43 -10.10 30.96
CA PHE A 546 8.24 -9.67 30.25
C PHE A 546 7.67 -8.43 30.95
N GLU A 547 7.61 -7.32 30.22
CA GLU A 547 7.29 -6.00 30.77
C GLU A 547 6.02 -5.46 30.12
N MET A 548 5.10 -4.93 30.93
CA MET A 548 3.97 -4.14 30.43
C MET A 548 4.37 -2.68 30.33
N LEU A 549 3.90 -1.99 29.28
CA LEU A 549 3.92 -0.53 29.26
C LEU A 549 3.07 -0.02 30.42
N GLU A 550 3.47 1.08 31.07
CA GLU A 550 2.78 1.59 32.26
C GLU A 550 1.32 1.93 31.94
N THR A 551 1.07 2.48 30.76
CA THR A 551 -0.29 2.73 30.24
C THR A 551 -1.15 1.47 30.10
N ILE A 552 -0.56 0.34 29.70
CA ILE A 552 -1.25 -0.97 29.60
C ILE A 552 -1.45 -1.57 31.00
N ARG A 553 -0.43 -1.43 31.86
CA ARG A 553 -0.44 -1.90 33.25
C ARG A 553 -1.52 -1.20 34.06
N GLU A 554 -1.67 0.11 33.93
CA GLU A 554 -2.73 0.89 34.57
C GLU A 554 -4.12 0.39 34.17
N TYR A 555 -4.36 0.12 32.87
CA TYR A 555 -5.61 -0.47 32.41
C TYR A 555 -5.82 -1.89 32.96
N GLY A 556 -4.77 -2.72 32.98
CA GLY A 556 -4.82 -4.05 33.57
C GLY A 556 -5.17 -4.04 35.06
N LEU A 557 -4.67 -3.06 35.83
CA LEU A 557 -5.03 -2.86 37.23
C LEU A 557 -6.50 -2.46 37.40
N GLU A 558 -7.04 -1.63 36.51
CA GLU A 558 -8.48 -1.28 36.51
C GLU A 558 -9.35 -2.53 36.26
N CYS A 559 -8.96 -3.38 35.30
CA CYS A 559 -9.63 -4.66 35.06
C CYS A 559 -9.52 -5.59 36.27
N LEU A 560 -8.35 -5.67 36.90
CA LEU A 560 -8.11 -6.47 38.10
C LEU A 560 -9.01 -6.02 39.28
N ALA A 561 -9.17 -4.70 39.44
CA ALA A 561 -10.06 -4.10 40.43
C ALA A 561 -11.54 -4.38 40.13
N ALA A 562 -11.94 -4.31 38.86
CA ALA A 562 -13.30 -4.58 38.43
C ALA A 562 -13.73 -6.04 38.70
N GLU A 563 -12.81 -7.00 38.55
CA GLU A 563 -13.02 -8.42 38.86
C GLU A 563 -12.84 -8.75 40.37
N GLY A 564 -12.41 -7.79 41.19
CA GLY A 564 -12.26 -7.97 42.64
C GLY A 564 -11.07 -8.85 43.07
N GLU A 565 -10.09 -9.08 42.20
CA GLU A 565 -8.97 -10.00 42.41
C GLU A 565 -7.75 -9.37 43.12
N GLU A 566 -7.77 -8.07 43.41
CA GLU A 566 -6.61 -7.30 43.90
C GLU A 566 -5.95 -7.90 45.16
N ALA A 567 -6.76 -8.34 46.13
CA ALA A 567 -6.26 -8.86 47.40
C ALA A 567 -5.68 -10.28 47.29
N GLU A 568 -6.16 -11.07 46.34
CA GLU A 568 -5.64 -12.42 46.06
C GLU A 568 -4.30 -12.33 45.32
N VAL A 569 -4.29 -11.58 44.22
CA VAL A 569 -3.10 -11.41 43.37
C VAL A 569 -1.99 -10.66 44.12
N GLY A 570 -2.35 -9.66 44.93
CA GLY A 570 -1.41 -8.97 45.79
C GLY A 570 -0.74 -9.89 46.82
N ARG A 571 -1.44 -10.91 47.33
CA ARG A 571 -0.88 -11.92 48.24
C ARG A 571 -0.01 -12.95 47.52
N ALA A 572 -0.37 -13.34 46.30
CA ALA A 572 0.44 -14.26 45.49
C ALA A 572 1.75 -13.62 44.99
N HIS A 573 1.75 -12.30 44.83
CA HIS A 573 2.92 -11.51 44.41
C HIS A 573 3.90 -11.21 45.56
N ALA A 574 3.39 -11.02 46.79
CA ALA A 574 4.19 -10.73 47.99
C ALA A 574 4.96 -11.97 48.49
#